data_AF-A0A971LTQ9-F1
#
_entry.id   AF-A0A971LTQ9-F1
#
_cell.length_a   1.000
_cell.length_b   1.000
_cell.length_c   1.000
_cell.angle_alpha   90.00
_cell.angle_beta   90.00
_cell.angle_gamma   90.00
#
_symmetry.space_group_name_H-M   'P 1'
#
loop_
_entity.id
_entity.type
_entity.pdbx_description
1 polymer ?
#
loop_
_entity_poly.entity_id
_entity_poly.type
_entity_poly.pdbx_seq_one_letter_code
_entity_poly.pdbx_strand_id
1 'polypeptide(L)'
;MLNGDKKLLTASMEDYLEMIYRIHKEEGYVRMNQLAEKLNVRPSSASKTVQKLNSLGMVDYQKYGIIKLTEEGKKLGSFLLKRHNIIEEFLKNIGIKEMRLKDTEMMEHGMSLSTLQNIYILNKFFADNPDVMTRFEDYKAKYYDERDPSDFPFDI
;
A
#
# COMPACT_ATOMS: atom_id res chain seq x y z
N MET A 1 -4.94 -0.97 20.40
CA MET A 1 -4.50 0.43 20.40
C MET A 1 -3.19 0.51 19.61
N LEU A 2 -3.22 1.16 18.43
CA LEU A 2 -2.07 1.41 17.54
C LEU A 2 -1.86 2.93 17.35
N ASN A 3 -2.50 3.76 18.18
CA ASN A 3 -2.66 5.20 17.92
C ASN A 3 -1.48 6.07 18.38
N GLY A 4 -0.55 5.53 19.18
CA GLY A 4 0.65 6.27 19.62
C GLY A 4 1.74 6.29 18.55
N ASP A 5 2.08 5.13 18.01
CA ASP A 5 3.24 4.96 17.13
C ASP A 5 2.99 5.44 15.70
N LYS A 6 1.72 5.39 15.24
CA LYS A 6 1.34 5.90 13.91
C LYS A 6 1.58 7.40 13.74
N LYS A 7 1.70 8.16 14.84
CA LYS A 7 1.95 9.61 14.81
C LYS A 7 3.44 9.95 14.59
N LEU A 8 4.34 8.97 14.65
CA LEU A 8 5.79 9.17 14.55
C LEU A 8 6.38 8.75 13.19
N LEU A 9 5.71 7.88 12.44
CA LEU A 9 6.16 7.41 11.14
C LEU A 9 5.71 8.36 10.03
N THR A 10 6.65 8.76 9.16
CA THR A 10 6.31 9.46 7.92
C THR A 10 5.86 8.44 6.85
N ALA A 11 5.17 8.89 5.80
CA ALA A 11 4.79 8.04 4.66
C ALA A 11 5.99 7.24 4.12
N SER A 12 7.12 7.92 3.89
CA SER A 12 8.36 7.25 3.47
C SER A 12 8.84 6.16 4.45
N MET A 13 8.64 6.32 5.76
CA MET A 13 9.01 5.26 6.71
C MET A 13 8.03 4.08 6.67
N GLU A 14 6.74 4.34 6.39
CA GLU A 14 5.76 3.30 6.12
C GLU A 14 6.15 2.48 4.88
N ASP A 15 6.52 3.12 3.76
CA ASP A 15 6.96 2.45 2.53
C ASP A 15 8.10 1.47 2.77
N TYR A 16 9.10 1.93 3.55
CA TYR A 16 10.25 1.11 3.91
C TYR A 16 9.83 -0.08 4.75
N LEU A 17 8.99 0.13 5.75
CA LEU A 17 8.58 -0.95 6.65
C LEU A 17 7.71 -1.98 5.93
N GLU A 18 6.83 -1.52 5.03
CA GLU A 18 6.06 -2.39 4.16
C GLU A 18 6.97 -3.21 3.23
N MET A 19 7.91 -2.56 2.55
CA MET A 19 8.82 -3.26 1.63
C MET A 19 9.73 -4.25 2.37
N ILE A 20 10.24 -3.89 3.55
CA ILE A 20 10.98 -4.81 4.42
C ILE A 20 10.10 -6.02 4.77
N TYR A 21 8.83 -5.81 5.10
CA TYR A 21 7.90 -6.90 5.38
C TYR A 21 7.64 -7.80 4.16
N ARG A 22 7.46 -7.22 2.98
CA ARG A 22 7.29 -7.97 1.72
C ARG A 22 8.50 -8.88 1.46
N ILE A 23 9.71 -8.33 1.46
CA ILE A 23 10.94 -9.10 1.25
C ILE A 23 11.13 -10.16 2.35
N HIS A 24 10.95 -9.78 3.62
CA HIS A 24 11.14 -10.70 4.75
C HIS A 24 10.18 -11.89 4.69
N LYS A 25 8.93 -11.68 4.24
CA LYS A 25 7.94 -12.76 4.09
C LYS A 25 8.35 -13.78 3.02
N GLU A 26 9.06 -13.34 1.98
CA GLU A 26 9.52 -14.19 0.88
C GLU A 26 10.86 -14.88 1.20
N GLU A 27 11.81 -14.16 1.79
CA GLU A 27 13.22 -14.60 1.89
C GLU A 27 13.71 -14.82 3.34
N GLY A 28 12.91 -14.46 4.34
CA GLY A 28 13.25 -14.60 5.77
C GLY A 28 14.21 -13.55 6.33
N TYR A 29 14.84 -12.74 5.49
CA TYR A 29 15.71 -11.62 5.88
C TYR A 29 15.76 -10.56 4.77
N VAL A 30 16.24 -9.35 5.07
CA VAL A 30 16.33 -8.26 4.08
C VAL A 30 17.75 -7.71 4.03
N ARG A 31 18.28 -7.49 2.82
CA ARG A 31 19.57 -6.82 2.60
C ARG A 31 19.38 -5.37 2.19
N MET A 32 20.29 -4.49 2.62
CA MET A 32 20.22 -3.05 2.32
C MET A 32 20.19 -2.73 0.81
N ASN A 33 21.04 -3.38 0.01
CA ASN A 33 21.11 -3.10 -1.42
C ASN A 33 19.82 -3.48 -2.15
N GLN A 34 19.27 -4.65 -1.81
CA GLN A 34 17.99 -5.13 -2.34
C GLN A 34 16.83 -4.21 -1.95
N LEU A 35 16.81 -3.75 -0.69
CA LEU A 35 15.80 -2.80 -0.22
C LEU A 35 15.88 -1.47 -0.98
N ALA A 36 17.10 -0.94 -1.16
CA ALA A 36 17.32 0.30 -1.89
C ALA A 36 16.91 0.18 -3.37
N GLU A 37 17.20 -0.95 -3.99
CA GLU A 37 16.81 -1.26 -5.37
C GLU A 37 15.28 -1.33 -5.52
N LYS A 38 14.59 -2.10 -4.67
CA LYS A 38 13.12 -2.26 -4.73
C LYS A 38 12.37 -0.95 -4.47
N LEU A 39 12.94 -0.06 -3.66
CA LEU A 39 12.36 1.27 -3.38
C LEU A 39 12.85 2.35 -4.36
N ASN A 40 13.72 2.01 -5.32
CA ASN A 40 14.32 2.95 -6.27
C ASN A 40 14.98 4.17 -5.59
N VAL A 41 15.78 3.91 -4.56
CA VAL A 41 16.48 4.93 -3.76
C VAL A 41 17.98 4.65 -3.67
N ARG A 42 18.76 5.67 -3.32
CA ARG A 42 20.19 5.49 -3.06
C ARG A 42 20.40 4.66 -1.77
N PRO A 43 21.38 3.74 -1.72
CA PRO A 43 21.69 2.96 -0.51
C PRO A 43 21.97 3.81 0.73
N SER A 44 22.58 5.00 0.55
CA SER A 44 22.84 5.94 1.64
C SER A 44 21.55 6.56 2.19
N SER A 45 20.55 6.83 1.35
CA SER A 45 19.21 7.26 1.80
C SER A 45 18.51 6.13 2.53
N ALA A 46 18.58 4.91 1.98
CA ALA A 46 17.96 3.75 2.60
C ALA A 46 18.52 3.46 4.00
N SER A 47 19.84 3.50 4.15
CA SER A 47 20.52 3.33 5.43
C SER A 47 20.03 4.33 6.48
N LYS A 48 19.87 5.61 6.12
CA LYS A 48 19.36 6.64 7.04
C LYS A 48 17.94 6.34 7.52
N THR A 49 17.04 5.95 6.62
CA THR A 49 15.65 5.64 6.99
C THR A 49 15.56 4.37 7.83
N VAL A 50 16.33 3.33 7.50
CA VAL A 50 16.42 2.09 8.29
C VAL A 50 16.98 2.36 9.69
N GLN A 51 17.97 3.23 9.84
CA GLN A 51 18.46 3.65 11.17
C GLN A 51 17.39 4.34 12.00
N LYS A 52 16.55 5.19 11.38
CA LYS A 52 15.40 5.78 12.08
C LYS A 52 14.39 4.72 12.50
N LEU A 53 14.04 3.78 11.62
CA LEU A 53 13.16 2.66 11.96
C LEU A 53 13.74 1.80 13.10
N ASN A 54 15.05 1.58 13.11
CA ASN A 54 15.75 0.89 14.19
C ASN A 54 15.64 1.65 15.53
N SER A 55 15.82 2.98 15.51
CA SER A 55 15.66 3.82 16.71
C SER A 55 14.23 3.85 17.25
N LEU A 56 13.23 3.62 16.38
CA LEU A 56 11.82 3.47 16.76
C LEU A 56 11.45 2.03 17.14
N GLY A 57 12.40 1.10 17.15
CA GLY A 57 12.17 -0.30 17.51
C GLY A 57 11.38 -1.11 16.48
N MET A 58 11.28 -0.63 15.24
CA MET A 58 10.55 -1.33 14.15
C MET A 58 11.41 -2.41 13.48
N VAL A 59 12.72 -2.23 13.46
CA VAL A 59 13.68 -3.17 12.90
C VAL A 59 14.87 -3.35 13.83
N ASP A 60 15.54 -4.49 13.72
CA ASP A 60 16.89 -4.72 14.23
C ASP A 60 17.86 -4.73 13.04
N TYR A 61 18.73 -3.72 12.99
CA TYR A 61 19.78 -3.60 11.99
C TYR A 61 21.11 -4.13 12.54
N GLN A 62 21.42 -5.38 12.20
CA GLN A 62 22.59 -6.10 12.72
C GLN A 62 23.86 -5.80 11.92
N LYS A 63 25.03 -6.18 12.49
CA LYS A 63 26.30 -6.25 11.74
C LYS A 63 26.11 -7.08 10.46
N TYR A 64 26.86 -6.75 9.40
CA TYR A 64 26.79 -7.32 8.05
C TYR A 64 25.62 -6.84 7.16
N GLY A 65 24.85 -5.84 7.58
CA GLY A 65 23.87 -5.18 6.70
C GLY A 65 22.56 -5.95 6.50
N ILE A 66 22.24 -6.84 7.44
CA ILE A 66 20.97 -7.57 7.47
C ILE A 66 19.96 -6.79 8.32
N ILE A 67 18.78 -6.59 7.75
CA ILE A 67 17.64 -5.94 8.40
C ILE A 67 16.64 -7.04 8.79
N LYS A 68 16.28 -7.08 10.08
CA LYS A 68 15.23 -7.97 10.61
C LYS A 68 14.10 -7.14 11.18
N LEU A 69 12.86 -7.57 10.99
CA LEU A 69 11.72 -6.94 11.66
C LEU A 69 11.66 -7.38 13.12
N THR A 70 11.39 -6.43 14.01
CA THR A 70 10.92 -6.75 15.36
C THR A 70 9.47 -7.22 15.31
N GLU A 71 8.93 -7.71 16.42
CA GLU A 71 7.52 -8.11 16.46
C GLU A 71 6.56 -6.94 16.17
N GLU A 72 6.85 -5.73 16.68
CA GLU A 72 6.04 -4.55 16.36
C GLU A 72 6.20 -4.13 14.90
N GLY A 73 7.42 -4.21 14.34
CA GLY A 73 7.67 -3.99 12.92
C GLY A 73 6.93 -4.98 12.02
N LYS A 74 6.88 -6.27 12.38
CA LYS A 74 6.10 -7.28 11.63
C LYS A 74 4.61 -6.96 11.66
N LYS A 75 4.07 -6.61 12.83
CA LYS A 75 2.66 -6.28 13.00
C LYS A 75 2.27 -5.06 12.17
N LEU A 76 3.07 -3.99 12.22
CA LEU A 76 2.81 -2.79 11.44
C LEU A 76 3.04 -3.03 9.95
N GLY A 77 4.16 -3.63 9.55
CA GLY A 77 4.45 -3.96 8.14
C GLY A 77 3.37 -4.85 7.52
N SER A 78 2.84 -5.83 8.26
CA SER A 78 1.70 -6.64 7.83
C SER A 78 0.43 -5.81 7.62
N PHE A 79 0.17 -4.84 8.51
CA PHE A 79 -0.95 -3.93 8.36
C PHE A 79 -0.81 -3.04 7.12
N LEU A 80 0.38 -2.49 6.87
CA LEU A 80 0.66 -1.65 5.70
C LEU A 80 0.43 -2.43 4.41
N LEU A 81 0.99 -3.64 4.30
CA LEU A 81 0.75 -4.53 3.16
C LEU A 81 -0.74 -4.85 2.97
N LYS A 82 -1.49 -5.10 4.06
CA LYS A 82 -2.94 -5.34 3.97
C LYS A 82 -3.69 -4.12 3.47
N ARG A 83 -3.32 -2.93 3.94
CA ARG A 83 -3.90 -1.65 3.50
C ARG A 83 -3.68 -1.46 2.00
N HIS A 84 -2.46 -1.65 1.52
CA HIS A 84 -2.12 -1.61 0.11
C HIS A 84 -3.01 -2.54 -0.71
N ASN A 85 -3.09 -3.82 -0.33
CA ASN A 85 -3.87 -4.82 -1.06
C ASN A 85 -5.38 -4.51 -1.10
N ILE A 86 -5.95 -3.96 -0.02
CA ILE A 86 -7.36 -3.56 0.04
C ILE A 86 -7.64 -2.45 -0.98
N ILE A 87 -6.76 -1.46 -1.04
CA ILE A 87 -6.89 -0.32 -1.96
C ILE A 87 -6.66 -0.78 -3.40
N GLU A 88 -5.65 -1.60 -3.65
CA GLU A 88 -5.37 -2.13 -4.98
C GLU A 88 -6.56 -2.97 -5.50
N GLU A 89 -7.12 -3.85 -4.67
CA GLU A 89 -8.29 -4.64 -5.02
C GLU A 89 -9.51 -3.76 -5.31
N PHE A 90 -9.70 -2.69 -4.55
CA PHE A 90 -10.77 -1.72 -4.81
C PHE A 90 -10.60 -1.00 -6.15
N LEU A 91 -9.40 -0.49 -6.44
CA LEU A 91 -9.10 0.17 -7.71
C LEU A 91 -9.27 -0.79 -8.89
N LYS A 92 -8.88 -2.05 -8.71
CA LYS A 92 -9.15 -3.12 -9.68
C LYS A 92 -10.65 -3.33 -9.88
N ASN A 93 -11.42 -3.41 -8.79
CA ASN A 93 -12.86 -3.64 -8.81
C ASN A 93 -13.61 -2.51 -9.53
N ILE A 94 -13.19 -1.25 -9.42
CA ILE A 94 -13.81 -0.15 -10.17
C ILE A 94 -13.26 -0.01 -11.61
N GLY A 95 -12.36 -0.90 -12.02
CA GLY A 95 -11.86 -1.03 -13.39
C GLY A 95 -10.60 -0.23 -13.72
N ILE A 96 -9.82 0.23 -12.72
CA ILE A 96 -8.53 0.88 -12.96
C ILE A 96 -7.49 -0.16 -13.38
N LYS A 97 -6.88 0.05 -14.54
CA LYS A 97 -5.86 -0.85 -15.13
C LYS A 97 -4.46 -0.23 -15.09
N GLU A 98 -4.23 0.85 -15.82
CA GLU A 98 -2.89 1.39 -16.06
C GLU A 98 -2.30 2.10 -14.83
N MET A 99 -3.09 2.95 -14.18
CA MET A 99 -2.64 3.78 -13.05
C MET A 99 -2.75 3.08 -11.69
N ARG A 100 -3.21 1.82 -11.65
CA ARG A 100 -3.65 1.15 -10.42
C ARG A 100 -2.59 1.16 -9.31
N LEU A 101 -1.35 0.81 -9.63
CA LEU A 101 -0.26 0.78 -8.65
C LEU A 101 0.03 2.19 -8.10
N LYS A 102 0.19 3.16 -8.99
CA LYS A 102 0.48 4.55 -8.62
C LYS A 102 -0.63 5.16 -7.78
N ASP A 103 -1.89 4.93 -8.15
CA ASP A 103 -3.05 5.43 -7.41
C ASP A 103 -3.17 4.75 -6.03
N THR A 104 -2.81 3.46 -5.93
CA THR A 104 -2.74 2.75 -4.65
C THR A 104 -1.74 3.42 -3.71
N GLU A 105 -0.50 3.65 -4.17
CA GLU A 105 0.56 4.32 -3.41
C GLU A 105 0.17 5.75 -2.99
N MET A 106 -0.53 6.48 -3.86
CA MET A 106 -1.02 7.83 -3.54
C MET A 106 -2.09 7.83 -2.45
N MET A 107 -2.97 6.82 -2.43
CA MET A 107 -4.10 6.76 -1.51
C MET A 107 -3.70 6.23 -0.12
N GLU A 108 -2.79 5.27 -0.03
CA GLU A 108 -2.63 4.44 1.17
C GLU A 108 -2.20 5.20 2.45
N HIS A 109 -1.47 6.31 2.34
CA HIS A 109 -1.04 7.09 3.51
C HIS A 109 -2.11 8.09 4.02
N GLY A 110 -3.05 8.48 3.16
CA GLY A 110 -4.03 9.54 3.45
C GLY A 110 -5.34 9.07 4.06
N MET A 111 -5.52 7.76 4.24
CA MET A 111 -6.82 7.19 4.57
C MET A 111 -7.03 6.91 6.06
N SER A 112 -8.23 7.25 6.53
CA SER A 112 -8.70 6.83 7.85
C SER A 112 -8.96 5.32 7.89
N LEU A 113 -8.89 4.73 9.09
CA LEU A 113 -9.22 3.31 9.26
C LEU A 113 -10.68 3.00 8.91
N SER A 114 -11.61 3.91 9.18
CA SER A 114 -13.02 3.70 8.84
C SER A 114 -13.25 3.70 7.32
N THR A 115 -12.56 4.57 6.57
CA THR A 115 -12.60 4.54 5.10
C THR A 115 -12.04 3.21 4.59
N LEU A 116 -10.87 2.79 5.07
CA LEU A 116 -10.26 1.51 4.66
C LEU A 116 -11.15 0.30 4.98
N GLN A 117 -11.82 0.31 6.14
CA GLN A 117 -12.77 -0.74 6.52
C GLN A 117 -13.96 -0.83 5.57
N ASN A 118 -14.54 0.31 5.18
CA ASN A 118 -15.65 0.33 4.23
C ASN A 118 -15.22 -0.13 2.84
N ILE A 119 -14.02 0.24 2.39
CA ILE A 119 -13.47 -0.29 1.12
C ILE A 119 -13.30 -1.80 1.19
N TYR A 120 -12.76 -2.33 2.30
CA TYR A 120 -12.63 -3.78 2.49
C TYR A 120 -13.99 -4.48 2.42
N ILE A 121 -15.02 -3.94 3.08
CA ILE A 121 -16.38 -4.47 3.02
C ILE A 121 -16.94 -4.41 1.59
N LEU A 122 -16.70 -3.32 0.86
CA LEU A 122 -17.12 -3.18 -0.54
C LEU A 122 -16.45 -4.21 -1.45
N ASN A 123 -15.15 -4.46 -1.28
CA ASN A 123 -14.45 -5.53 -2.02
C ASN A 123 -15.07 -6.90 -1.74
N LYS A 124 -15.41 -7.19 -0.48
CA LYS A 124 -16.12 -8.43 -0.11
C LYS A 124 -17.50 -8.52 -0.76
N PHE A 125 -18.26 -7.42 -0.73
CA PHE A 125 -19.55 -7.37 -1.40
C PHE A 125 -19.44 -7.67 -2.89
N PHE A 126 -18.46 -7.09 -3.61
CA PHE A 126 -18.24 -7.40 -5.01
C PHE A 126 -17.81 -8.86 -5.26
N ALA A 127 -16.94 -9.41 -4.41
CA ALA A 127 -16.52 -10.80 -4.51
C ALA A 127 -17.69 -11.78 -4.31
N ASP A 128 -18.61 -11.45 -3.39
CA ASP A 128 -19.78 -12.27 -3.09
C ASP A 128 -20.93 -12.04 -4.10
N ASN A 129 -20.91 -10.93 -4.86
CA ASN A 129 -21.95 -10.54 -5.83
C ASN A 129 -21.34 -10.17 -7.20
N PRO A 130 -20.78 -11.15 -7.95
CA PRO A 130 -20.10 -10.89 -9.21
C PRO A 130 -21.03 -10.32 -10.30
N ASP A 131 -22.33 -10.57 -10.22
CA ASP A 131 -23.33 -9.98 -11.13
C ASP A 131 -23.41 -8.45 -11.01
N VAL A 132 -23.24 -7.92 -9.79
CA VAL A 132 -23.23 -6.47 -9.56
C VAL A 132 -22.01 -5.83 -10.22
N MET A 133 -20.87 -6.52 -10.18
CA MET A 133 -19.65 -6.08 -10.88
C MET A 133 -19.89 -5.99 -12.39
N THR A 134 -20.47 -7.02 -12.99
CA THR A 134 -20.81 -7.02 -14.42
C THR A 134 -21.77 -5.87 -14.76
N ARG A 135 -22.81 -5.68 -13.96
CA ARG A 135 -23.77 -4.57 -14.15
C ARG A 135 -23.10 -3.20 -14.06
N PHE A 136 -22.11 -3.04 -13.18
CA PHE A 136 -21.35 -1.79 -13.06
C PHE A 136 -20.48 -1.53 -14.29
N GLU A 137 -19.80 -2.56 -14.81
CA GLU A 137 -19.01 -2.44 -16.05
C GLU A 137 -19.91 -2.18 -17.27
N ASP A 138 -21.06 -2.84 -17.38
CA ASP A 138 -22.05 -2.57 -18.43
C ASP A 138 -22.55 -1.12 -18.38
N TYR A 139 -22.78 -0.60 -17.17
CA TYR A 139 -23.16 0.80 -16.97
C TYR A 139 -22.05 1.75 -17.41
N LYS A 140 -20.79 1.47 -17.05
CA LYS A 140 -19.64 2.27 -17.48
C LYS A 140 -19.50 2.27 -19.00
N ALA A 141 -19.62 1.11 -19.64
CA ALA A 141 -19.53 1.00 -21.10
C ALA A 141 -20.60 1.87 -21.78
N LYS A 142 -21.85 1.80 -21.33
CA LYS A 142 -22.93 2.66 -21.84
C LYS A 142 -22.69 4.15 -21.58
N TYR A 143 -22.18 4.50 -20.39
CA TYR A 143 -21.87 5.88 -20.03
C TYR A 143 -20.88 6.52 -21.02
N TYR A 144 -19.83 5.79 -21.42
CA TYR A 144 -18.82 6.30 -22.35
C TYR A 144 -19.20 6.19 -23.83
N ASP A 145 -20.16 5.33 -24.19
CA ASP A 145 -20.70 5.24 -25.56
C ASP A 145 -21.72 6.36 -25.84
N GLU A 146 -22.49 6.73 -24.82
CA GLU A 146 -23.55 7.74 -24.92
C GLU A 146 -23.10 9.17 -24.60
N ARG A 147 -21.87 9.37 -24.10
CA ARG A 147 -21.36 10.68 -23.66
C ARG A 147 -19.93 10.91 -24.10
N ASP A 148 -19.61 12.15 -24.40
CA ASP A 148 -18.24 12.54 -24.68
C ASP A 148 -17.43 12.40 -23.38
N PRO A 149 -16.22 11.79 -23.37
CA PRO A 149 -15.36 11.79 -22.19
C PRO A 149 -15.11 13.18 -21.58
N SER A 150 -15.24 14.25 -22.38
CA SER A 150 -15.19 15.64 -21.92
C SER A 150 -16.43 16.12 -21.14
N ASP A 151 -17.52 15.34 -21.11
CA ASP A 151 -18.69 15.57 -20.24
C ASP A 151 -18.43 15.20 -18.78
N PHE A 152 -17.23 14.69 -18.45
CA PHE A 152 -16.82 14.54 -17.07
C PHE A 152 -16.83 15.93 -16.39
N PRO A 153 -17.45 16.10 -15.22
CA PRO A 153 -17.80 17.43 -14.66
C PRO A 153 -16.59 18.25 -14.18
N PHE A 154 -15.38 17.86 -14.55
CA PHE A 154 -14.13 18.52 -14.23
C PHE A 154 -13.29 18.56 -15.51
N ASP A 155 -12.89 19.76 -15.93
CA ASP A 155 -11.90 19.94 -16.99
C ASP A 155 -10.58 19.28 -16.54
N ILE A 156 -10.08 18.30 -17.33
CA ILE A 156 -8.77 17.66 -17.13
C ILE A 156 -7.76 18.29 -18.08
#